data_AF-A0A8J7H6X7-F1
#
_entry.id   AF-A0A8J7H6X7-F1
#
_cell.length_a   1.000
_cell.length_b   1.000
_cell.length_c   1.000
_cell.angle_alpha   90.00
_cell.angle_beta   90.00
_cell.angle_gamma   90.00
#
_symmetry.space_group_name_H-M   'P 1'
#
loop_
_entity.id
_entity.type
_entity.pdbx_description
1 polymer ?
#
loop_
_entity_poly.entity_id
_entity_poly.type
_entity_poly.pdbx_seq_one_letter_code
_entity_poly.pdbx_strand_id
1 'polypeptide(L)'
;MGLAQGLALDAINRSTPEVLVKAAQGDSLALAEAEANFLSYVELGTQSEHQRPSMGQDIRRQRRTEIDYMNGLIVEVGQQVGVPTPANATIVDAIHKIERGQLSPSPELIVQLDESLQR
;
A
#
# COMPACT_ATOMS: atom_id res chain seq x y z
N MET A 1 -5.65 11.49 -4.44
CA MET A 1 -6.66 12.00 -3.47
C MET A 1 -6.18 13.24 -2.75
N GLY A 2 -5.09 13.21 -1.97
CA GLY A 2 -4.61 14.40 -1.24
C GLY A 2 -4.37 15.62 -2.14
N LEU A 3 -3.70 15.42 -3.29
CA LEU A 3 -3.54 16.47 -4.31
C LEU A 3 -4.87 16.99 -4.87
N ALA A 4 -5.87 16.10 -5.05
CA ALA A 4 -7.20 16.49 -5.53
C ALA A 4 -7.99 17.31 -4.50
N GLN A 5 -7.61 17.24 -3.22
CA GLN A 5 -8.15 18.05 -2.13
C GLN A 5 -7.33 19.32 -1.88
N GLY A 6 -6.28 19.58 -2.68
CA GLY A 6 -5.41 20.74 -2.51
C GLY A 6 -4.44 20.65 -1.33
N LEU A 7 -4.20 19.45 -0.79
CA LEU A 7 -3.26 19.26 0.30
C LEU A 7 -1.81 19.33 -0.20
N ALA A 8 -0.96 20.01 0.56
CA ALA A 8 0.48 19.91 0.42
C ALA A 8 0.96 18.58 1.03
N LEU A 9 1.63 17.76 0.22
CA LEU A 9 2.10 16.44 0.63
C LEU A 9 3.63 16.43 0.69
N ASP A 10 4.18 15.87 1.76
CA ASP A 10 5.61 15.66 1.92
C ASP A 10 6.11 14.46 1.10
N ALA A 11 7.42 14.40 0.89
CA ALA A 11 8.06 13.26 0.24
C ALA A 11 7.94 11.99 1.12
N ILE A 12 7.59 10.87 0.49
CA ILE A 12 7.49 9.55 1.13
C ILE A 12 8.62 8.69 0.57
N ASN A 13 9.40 8.05 1.45
CA ASN A 13 10.53 7.22 1.05
C ASN A 13 11.46 7.93 0.05
N ARG A 14 11.76 9.21 0.30
CA ARG A 14 12.56 10.10 -0.57
C ARG A 14 11.95 10.40 -1.94
N SER A 15 10.74 9.95 -2.22
CA SER A 15 10.03 10.25 -3.47
C SER A 15 8.99 11.34 -3.25
N THR A 16 8.99 12.37 -4.10
CA THR A 16 7.99 13.44 -4.02
C THR A 16 6.63 12.93 -4.55
N PRO A 17 5.51 13.59 -4.16
CA PRO A 17 4.20 13.26 -4.71
C PRO A 17 4.16 13.27 -6.25
N GLU A 18 4.87 14.19 -6.89
CA GLU A 18 4.93 14.32 -8.35
C GLU A 18 5.60 13.12 -9.01
N VAL A 19 6.71 12.63 -8.44
CA VAL A 19 7.40 11.42 -8.92
C VAL A 19 6.48 10.21 -8.82
N LEU A 20 5.82 10.04 -7.66
CA LEU A 20 4.89 8.93 -7.44
C LEU A 20 3.67 8.97 -8.38
N VAL A 21 3.14 10.17 -8.67
CA VAL A 21 2.03 10.34 -9.62
C VAL A 21 2.47 9.99 -11.05
N LYS A 22 3.64 10.45 -11.49
CA LYS A 22 4.17 10.12 -12.83
C LYS A 22 4.43 8.63 -12.98
N ALA A 23 5.04 8.01 -11.97
CA ALA A 23 5.26 6.56 -11.93
C ALA A 23 3.93 5.80 -12.06
N ALA A 24 2.90 6.20 -11.31
CA ALA A 24 1.56 5.59 -11.38
C ALA A 24 0.87 5.80 -12.75
N GLN A 25 1.28 6.82 -13.51
CA GLN A 25 0.80 7.10 -14.86
C GLN A 25 1.61 6.38 -15.96
N GLY A 26 2.58 5.54 -15.58
CA GLY A 26 3.37 4.72 -16.49
C GLY A 26 4.67 5.36 -16.99
N ASP A 27 5.11 6.49 -16.41
CA ASP A 27 6.42 7.06 -16.73
C ASP A 27 7.53 6.14 -16.20
N SER A 28 8.22 5.46 -17.12
CA SER A 28 9.28 4.50 -16.79
C SER A 28 10.46 5.12 -16.05
N LEU A 29 10.78 6.39 -16.30
CA LEU A 29 11.88 7.07 -15.61
C LEU A 29 11.49 7.42 -14.18
N ALA A 30 10.27 7.95 -13.99
CA ALA A 30 9.75 8.22 -12.65
C ALA A 30 9.58 6.93 -11.83
N LEU A 31 9.18 5.82 -12.47
CA LEU A 31 9.09 4.52 -11.83
C LEU A 31 10.47 4.03 -11.36
N ALA A 32 11.47 4.08 -12.24
CA ALA A 32 12.85 3.69 -11.90
C ALA A 32 13.43 4.57 -10.78
N GLU A 33 13.12 5.87 -10.78
CA GLU A 33 13.52 6.78 -9.69
C GLU A 33 12.85 6.41 -8.36
N ALA A 34 11.53 6.19 -8.36
CA ALA A 34 10.80 5.80 -7.17
C ALA A 34 11.29 4.46 -6.60
N GLU A 35 11.57 3.49 -7.46
CA GLU A 35 12.12 2.19 -7.09
C GLU A 35 13.53 2.33 -6.48
N ALA A 36 14.42 3.08 -7.12
CA ALA A 36 15.77 3.33 -6.60
C ALA A 36 15.74 4.03 -5.23
N ASN A 37 14.86 5.03 -5.07
CA ASN A 37 14.65 5.71 -3.80
C ASN A 37 14.17 4.74 -2.71
N PHE A 38 13.21 3.88 -3.02
CA PHE A 38 12.69 2.88 -2.10
C PHE A 38 13.75 1.84 -1.71
N LEU A 39 14.47 1.27 -2.67
CA LEU A 39 15.53 0.30 -2.39
C LEU A 39 16.65 0.91 -1.53
N SER A 40 17.05 2.14 -1.82
CA SER A 40 18.05 2.85 -1.01
C SER A 40 17.62 3.04 0.45
N TYR A 41 16.32 3.11 0.73
CA TYR A 41 15.78 3.20 2.09
C TYR A 41 15.80 1.83 2.78
N VAL A 42 15.48 0.75 2.06
CA VAL A 42 15.48 -0.62 2.59
C VAL A 42 16.90 -1.09 2.90
N GLU A 43 17.87 -0.79 2.05
CA GLU A 43 19.29 -1.16 2.22
C GLU A 43 19.95 -0.54 3.46
N LEU A 44 19.38 0.54 4.03
CA LEU A 44 19.85 1.14 5.28
C LEU A 44 19.54 0.29 6.54
N GLY A 45 19.05 -0.94 6.38
CA GLY A 45 19.14 -1.97 7.42
C GLY A 45 18.05 -1.94 8.49
N THR A 46 16.82 -1.53 8.13
CA THR A 46 15.70 -1.40 9.08
C THR A 46 14.73 -2.59 9.10
N GLN A 47 15.14 -3.76 8.63
CA GLN A 47 14.30 -4.97 8.55
C GLN A 47 14.84 -6.09 9.44
N SER A 48 14.88 -5.86 10.76
CA SER A 48 14.99 -6.97 11.72
C SER A 48 13.63 -7.69 11.86
N GLU A 49 13.62 -8.97 12.27
CA GLU A 49 12.37 -9.69 12.59
C GLU A 49 11.52 -8.96 13.66
N HIS A 50 12.18 -8.13 14.48
CA HIS A 50 11.57 -7.29 15.50
C HIS A 50 10.90 -6.01 14.95
N GLN A 51 11.12 -5.65 13.68
CA GLN A 51 10.52 -4.49 13.01
C GLN A 51 9.27 -4.84 12.19
N ARG A 52 8.67 -6.01 12.44
CA ARG A 52 7.43 -6.40 11.77
C ARG A 52 6.34 -5.35 12.04
N PRO A 53 5.64 -4.83 11.01
CA PRO A 53 4.61 -3.80 11.17
C PRO A 53 3.48 -4.28 12.07
N SER A 54 2.77 -3.36 12.72
CA SER A 54 1.67 -3.59 13.66
C SER A 54 0.64 -4.60 13.16
N MET A 55 0.07 -4.40 11.96
CA MET A 55 -0.86 -5.37 11.35
C MET A 55 -0.26 -6.78 11.24
N GLY A 56 1.02 -6.90 10.90
CA GLY A 56 1.72 -8.19 10.82
C GLY A 56 1.91 -8.85 12.19
N GLN A 57 1.96 -8.08 13.26
CA GLN A 57 1.95 -8.59 14.64
C GLN A 57 0.53 -9.02 15.05
N ASP A 58 -0.49 -8.27 14.65
CA ASP A 58 -1.91 -8.55 14.94
C ASP A 58 -2.40 -9.82 14.27
N ILE A 59 -2.09 -10.00 12.99
CA ILE A 59 -2.39 -11.24 12.26
C ILE A 59 -1.75 -12.45 12.98
N ARG A 60 -0.49 -12.34 13.43
CA ARG A 60 0.19 -13.42 14.16
C ARG A 60 -0.47 -13.74 15.51
N ARG A 61 -1.06 -12.73 16.15
CA ARG A 61 -1.79 -12.86 17.42
C ARG A 61 -3.28 -13.12 17.24
N GLN A 62 -3.74 -13.33 15.99
CA GLN A 62 -5.16 -13.52 15.64
C GLN A 62 -6.05 -12.37 16.18
N ARG A 63 -5.54 -11.14 16.10
CA ARG A 63 -6.28 -9.92 16.45
C ARG A 63 -6.77 -9.22 15.19
N ARG A 64 -7.82 -8.41 15.35
CA ARG A 64 -8.26 -7.47 14.32
C ARG A 64 -7.18 -6.40 14.12
N THR A 65 -6.93 -6.05 12.87
CA THR A 65 -5.98 -5.04 12.41
C THR A 65 -6.63 -3.66 12.26
N GLU A 66 -5.82 -2.66 12.03
CA GLU A 66 -6.19 -1.28 11.72
C GLU A 66 -6.54 -1.02 10.24
N ILE A 67 -6.71 -2.08 9.43
CA ILE A 67 -6.85 -1.97 7.96
C ILE A 67 -7.98 -1.03 7.51
N ASP A 68 -9.11 -1.05 8.21
CA ASP A 68 -10.28 -0.21 7.93
C ASP A 68 -9.97 1.28 8.12
N TYR A 69 -9.14 1.61 9.11
CA TYR A 69 -8.80 2.99 9.44
C TYR A 69 -7.66 3.55 8.58
N MET A 70 -6.92 2.69 7.88
CA MET A 70 -5.84 3.08 6.97
C MET A 70 -6.28 2.99 5.51
N ASN A 71 -6.27 1.78 4.94
CA ASN A 71 -6.62 1.58 3.54
C ASN A 71 -8.14 1.69 3.33
N GLY A 72 -8.95 1.29 4.32
CA GLY A 72 -10.40 1.48 4.27
C GLY A 72 -10.79 2.96 4.20
N LEU A 73 -10.14 3.82 4.99
CA LEU A 73 -10.32 5.27 4.91
C LEU A 73 -9.96 5.83 3.52
N ILE A 74 -8.91 5.31 2.90
CA ILE A 74 -8.54 5.68 1.53
C ILE A 74 -9.66 5.32 0.54
N VAL A 75 -10.24 4.14 0.67
CA VAL A 75 -11.37 3.71 -0.18
C VAL A 75 -12.58 4.61 0.01
N GLU A 76 -12.94 4.91 1.27
CA GLU A 76 -14.07 5.79 1.60
C GLU A 76 -13.87 7.19 0.99
N VAL A 77 -12.72 7.81 1.24
CA VAL A 77 -12.41 9.15 0.72
C VAL A 77 -12.36 9.14 -0.81
N GLY A 78 -11.80 8.10 -1.42
CA GLY A 78 -11.76 7.94 -2.88
C GLY A 78 -13.16 7.95 -3.49
N GLN A 79 -14.10 7.22 -2.88
CA GLN A 79 -15.50 7.22 -3.30
C GLN A 79 -16.14 8.61 -3.20
N GLN A 80 -15.91 9.33 -2.10
CA GLN A 80 -16.45 10.68 -1.89
C GLN A 80 -15.98 11.68 -2.95
N VAL A 81 -14.75 11.55 -3.43
CA VAL A 81 -14.15 12.46 -4.43
C VAL A 81 -14.13 11.91 -5.85
N GLY A 82 -14.76 10.75 -6.10
CA GLY A 82 -14.82 10.13 -7.43
C GLY A 82 -13.48 9.61 -7.97
N VAL A 83 -12.53 9.26 -7.08
CA VAL A 83 -11.23 8.69 -7.45
C VAL A 83 -11.22 7.19 -7.15
N PRO A 84 -11.10 6.31 -8.16
CA PRO A 84 -10.98 4.87 -7.93
C PRO A 84 -9.74 4.50 -7.12
N THR A 85 -9.90 3.58 -6.16
CA THR A 85 -8.81 3.08 -5.31
C THR A 85 -8.72 1.55 -5.32
N PRO A 86 -8.61 0.90 -6.49
CA PRO A 86 -8.72 -0.56 -6.63
C PRO A 86 -7.67 -1.30 -5.80
N ALA A 87 -6.41 -0.81 -5.80
CA ALA A 87 -5.35 -1.43 -4.98
C ALA A 87 -5.68 -1.45 -3.48
N ASN A 88 -6.18 -0.33 -2.93
CA ASN A 88 -6.55 -0.26 -1.52
C ASN A 88 -7.75 -1.16 -1.20
N ALA A 89 -8.76 -1.19 -2.08
CA ALA A 89 -9.93 -2.05 -1.90
C ALA A 89 -9.55 -3.54 -1.92
N THR A 90 -8.70 -3.95 -2.85
CA THR A 90 -8.18 -5.32 -2.96
C THR A 90 -7.37 -5.72 -1.71
N ILE A 91 -6.52 -4.82 -1.20
CA ILE A 91 -5.75 -5.08 0.04
C ILE A 91 -6.67 -5.21 1.25
N VAL A 92 -7.67 -4.32 1.39
CA VAL A 92 -8.66 -4.39 2.49
C VAL A 92 -9.39 -5.73 2.49
N ASP A 93 -9.89 -6.18 1.33
CA ASP A 93 -10.55 -7.47 1.21
C ASP A 93 -9.61 -8.65 1.55
N ALA A 94 -8.36 -8.61 1.08
CA ALA A 94 -7.37 -9.63 1.38
C ALA A 94 -7.08 -9.74 2.89
N ILE A 95 -6.88 -8.62 3.58
CA ILE A 95 -6.63 -8.60 5.03
C ILE A 95 -7.86 -9.11 5.78
N HIS A 96 -9.07 -8.69 5.42
CA HIS A 96 -10.30 -9.22 6.01
C HIS A 96 -10.44 -10.74 5.85
N LYS A 97 -10.04 -11.30 4.72
CA LYS A 97 -10.00 -12.75 4.51
C LYS A 97 -8.92 -13.43 5.37
N ILE A 98 -7.77 -12.80 5.55
CA ILE A 98 -6.70 -13.29 6.44
C ILE A 98 -7.16 -13.30 7.90
N GLU A 99 -7.79 -12.23 8.38
CA GLU A 99 -8.31 -12.15 9.76
C GLU A 99 -9.37 -13.24 10.06
N ARG A 100 -10.15 -13.63 9.04
CA ARG A 100 -11.12 -14.73 9.14
C ARG A 100 -10.52 -16.12 8.93
N GLY A 101 -9.22 -16.24 8.68
CA GLY A 101 -8.54 -17.50 8.37
C GLY A 101 -8.92 -18.12 7.02
N GLN A 102 -9.49 -17.32 6.10
CA GLN A 102 -9.87 -17.74 4.75
C GLN A 102 -8.69 -17.68 3.76
N LEU A 103 -7.69 -16.86 4.07
CA LEU A 103 -6.42 -16.73 3.33
C LEU A 103 -5.26 -16.73 4.31
N SER A 104 -4.07 -17.07 3.80
CA SER A 104 -2.81 -17.01 4.53
C SER A 104 -1.89 -15.96 3.91
N PRO A 105 -1.17 -15.13 4.69
CA PRO A 105 -0.17 -14.22 4.15
C PRO A 105 0.96 -14.99 3.47
N SER A 106 1.23 -14.69 2.20
CA SER A 106 2.37 -15.25 1.47
C SER A 106 2.81 -14.34 0.30
N PRO A 107 4.03 -14.50 -0.22
CA PRO A 107 4.46 -13.81 -1.44
C PRO A 107 3.56 -14.12 -2.65
N GLU A 108 3.07 -15.35 -2.77
CA GLU A 108 2.19 -15.78 -3.86
C GLU A 108 0.86 -15.02 -3.83
N LEU A 109 0.33 -14.73 -2.63
CA LEU A 109 -0.86 -13.91 -2.50
C LEU A 109 -0.63 -12.52 -3.10
N ILE A 110 0.54 -11.92 -2.93
CA ILE A 110 0.85 -10.59 -3.51
C ILE A 110 0.76 -10.64 -5.03
N VAL A 111 1.33 -11.67 -5.67
CA VAL A 111 1.27 -11.85 -7.13
C VAL A 111 -0.19 -11.98 -7.60
N GLN A 112 -1.00 -12.77 -6.88
CA GLN A 112 -2.42 -12.94 -7.22
C GLN A 112 -3.20 -11.63 -7.12
N LEU A 113 -2.91 -10.80 -6.11
CA LEU A 113 -3.56 -9.50 -5.96
C LEU A 113 -3.13 -8.55 -7.10
N ASP A 114 -1.85 -8.53 -7.48
CA ASP A 114 -1.37 -7.72 -8.60
C ASP A 114 -2.02 -8.13 -9.93
N GLU A 115 -2.04 -9.43 -10.24
CA GLU A 115 -2.73 -9.97 -11.42
C GLU A 115 -4.21 -9.61 -11.45
N SER A 116 -4.86 -9.51 -10.28
CA SER A 116 -6.28 -9.11 -10.20
C SER A 116 -6.52 -7.64 -10.51
N LEU A 117 -5.51 -6.78 -10.32
CA LEU A 117 -5.59 -5.34 -10.56
C LEU A 117 -5.29 -4.97 -12.02
N GLN A 118 -4.64 -5.85 -12.76
CA GLN A 118 -4.29 -5.66 -14.18
C GLN A 118 -5.39 -6.11 -15.17
N ARG A 119 -6.49 -6.67 -14.67
CA ARG A 119 -7.65 -7.12 -15.46
C ARG A 119 -8.69 -6.02 -15.60
#